data_AF-A0A1G6FFY6-F1
#
_entry.id   AF-A0A1G6FFY6-F1
#
_cell.length_a   1.000
_cell.length_b   1.000
_cell.length_c   1.000
_cell.angle_alpha   90.00
_cell.angle_beta   90.00
_cell.angle_gamma   90.00
#
_symmetry.space_group_name_H-M   'P 1'
#
loop_
_entity.id
_entity.type
_entity.pdbx_description
1 polymer ?
#
loop_
_entity_poly.entity_id
_entity_poly.type
_entity_poly.pdbx_seq_one_letter_code
_entity_poly.pdbx_strand_id
1 'polypeptide(L)'
;KSQVDFIKIFDDSKKNEDGTSKLIGVLNINNMIPVIDSVIQKVDLTIHKNDAVEIKNHKELMQKQLKWCRDHADTIENRANKVYDLVTNKPDKNRNLVNLCDCVHILEACRATGLVLAAFLNFLKFFQHFFYPLRLN
;
A
#
# COMPACT_ATOMS: atom_id res chain seq x y z
N LYS A 1 -16.48 12.53 -6.62
CA LYS A 1 -15.00 12.64 -6.64
C LYS A 1 -14.43 11.23 -6.60
N SER A 2 -13.53 10.86 -7.53
CA SER A 2 -12.85 9.56 -7.49
C SER A 2 -11.95 9.53 -6.25
N GLN A 3 -12.18 8.56 -5.37
CA GLN A 3 -11.40 8.34 -4.16
C GLN A 3 -10.09 7.66 -4.56
N VAL A 4 -9.11 8.47 -4.95
CA VAL A 4 -7.78 8.03 -5.41
C VAL A 4 -6.84 7.71 -4.24
N ASP A 5 -7.27 8.07 -3.03
CA ASP A 5 -6.47 8.11 -1.81
C ASP A 5 -6.20 6.71 -1.25
N PHE A 6 -7.05 5.73 -1.59
CA PHE A 6 -6.83 4.34 -1.20
C PHE A 6 -7.30 3.31 -2.24
N ILE A 7 -6.83 2.07 -2.06
CA ILE A 7 -7.19 0.90 -2.86
C ILE A 7 -7.66 -0.21 -1.92
N LYS A 8 -8.81 -0.82 -2.21
CA LYS A 8 -9.32 -1.97 -1.46
C LYS A 8 -8.74 -3.26 -2.02
N ILE A 9 -8.31 -4.16 -1.13
CA ILE A 9 -7.80 -5.49 -1.46
C ILE A 9 -8.87 -6.51 -1.14
N PHE A 10 -9.21 -7.33 -2.13
CA PHE A 10 -10.23 -8.35 -2.01
C PHE A 10 -9.63 -9.75 -2.13
N ASP A 11 -10.16 -10.70 -1.36
CA ASP A 11 -9.88 -12.12 -1.52
C ASP A 11 -11.00 -12.75 -2.35
N ASP A 12 -10.72 -13.02 -3.63
CA ASP A 12 -11.70 -13.63 -4.53
C ASP A 12 -12.04 -15.08 -4.17
N SER A 13 -11.18 -15.74 -3.37
CA SER A 13 -11.41 -17.11 -2.89
C SER A 13 -12.46 -17.20 -1.79
N LYS A 14 -12.80 -16.09 -1.13
CA LYS A 14 -13.80 -16.04 -0.07
C LYS A 14 -14.91 -15.07 -0.46
N LYS A 15 -16.13 -15.59 -0.54
CA LYS A 15 -17.34 -14.77 -0.77
C LYS A 15 -18.04 -14.51 0.56
N ASN A 16 -18.55 -13.29 0.69
CA ASN A 16 -19.49 -12.93 1.75
C ASN A 16 -20.87 -13.53 1.44
N GLU A 17 -21.81 -13.42 2.39
CA GLU A 17 -23.18 -13.91 2.26
C GLU A 17 -23.94 -13.29 1.07
N ASP A 18 -23.55 -12.08 0.65
CA ASP A 18 -24.08 -11.35 -0.49
C ASP A 18 -23.41 -11.72 -1.84
N GLY A 19 -22.47 -12.67 -1.84
CA GLY A 19 -21.73 -13.11 -3.03
C GLY A 19 -20.57 -12.18 -3.43
N THR A 20 -20.29 -11.12 -2.66
CA THR A 20 -19.15 -10.22 -2.93
C THR A 20 -17.84 -10.82 -2.44
N SER A 21 -16.71 -10.48 -3.07
CA SER A 21 -15.38 -10.89 -2.59
C SER A 21 -15.10 -10.26 -1.22
N LYS A 22 -14.51 -11.04 -0.31
CA LYS A 22 -14.22 -10.58 1.04
C LYS A 22 -13.15 -9.49 1.01
N LEU A 23 -13.43 -8.36 1.64
CA LEU A 23 -12.42 -7.32 1.88
C LEU A 23 -11.38 -7.84 2.88
N ILE A 24 -10.12 -7.85 2.49
CA ILE A 24 -9.02 -8.34 3.33
C ILE A 24 -7.97 -7.25 3.63
N GLY A 25 -8.09 -6.07 3.03
CA GLY A 25 -7.12 -5.00 3.25
C GLY A 25 -7.47 -3.69 2.54
N VAL A 26 -6.78 -2.63 2.93
CA VAL A 26 -6.85 -1.31 2.28
C VAL A 26 -5.43 -0.75 2.17
N LEU A 27 -5.09 -0.20 1.01
CA LEU A 27 -3.81 0.44 0.73
C LEU A 27 -4.03 1.95 0.69
N ASN A 28 -3.43 2.68 1.61
CA ASN A 28 -3.52 4.13 1.68
C ASN A 28 -2.41 4.75 0.83
N ILE A 29 -2.77 5.15 -0.39
CA ILE A 29 -1.85 5.75 -1.37
C ILE A 29 -1.43 7.17 -0.93
N ASN A 30 -2.30 7.87 -0.20
CA ASN A 30 -1.98 9.18 0.35
C ASN A 30 -0.91 9.13 1.47
N ASN A 31 -0.70 7.98 2.12
CA ASN A 31 0.28 7.80 3.20
C ASN A 31 1.56 7.10 2.73
N MET A 32 1.82 7.04 1.42
CA MET A 32 3.09 6.50 0.93
C MET A 32 4.23 7.42 1.37
N ILE A 33 5.35 6.82 1.76
CA ILE A 33 6.57 7.57 2.09
C ILE A 33 7.73 7.05 1.24
N PRO A 34 8.63 7.93 0.79
CA PRO A 34 9.85 7.48 0.17
C PRO A 34 10.77 6.87 1.24
N VAL A 35 11.40 5.75 0.89
CA VAL A 35 12.32 5.02 1.77
C VAL A 35 13.59 4.65 1.02
N ILE A 36 14.71 4.63 1.74
CA ILE A 36 15.99 4.15 1.23
C ILE A 36 16.13 2.65 1.51
N ASP A 37 16.83 1.93 0.62
CA ASP A 37 16.95 0.46 0.73
C ASP A 37 17.59 0.01 2.06
N SER A 38 18.48 0.81 2.65
CA SER A 38 19.16 0.46 3.90
C SER A 38 18.24 0.38 5.13
N VAL A 39 17.06 1.00 5.08
CA VAL A 39 16.08 0.96 6.17
C VAL A 39 14.95 -0.04 5.91
N ILE A 40 14.99 -0.74 4.78
CA ILE A 40 14.00 -1.74 4.40
C ILE A 40 14.44 -3.10 4.93
N GLN A 41 13.55 -3.78 5.64
CA GLN A 41 13.74 -5.17 6.05
C GLN A 41 12.65 -6.05 5.44
N LYS A 42 13.08 -7.20 4.90
CA LYS A 42 12.15 -8.19 4.36
C LYS A 42 11.52 -8.99 5.50
N VAL A 43 10.21 -8.96 5.60
CA VAL A 43 9.42 -9.82 6.48
C VAL A 43 9.36 -11.23 5.90
N ASP A 44 9.58 -12.22 6.77
CA ASP A 44 9.43 -13.62 6.42
C ASP A 44 7.96 -14.03 6.46
N LEU A 45 7.44 -14.43 5.30
CA LEU A 45 6.07 -14.92 5.12
C LEU A 45 6.01 -16.45 5.10
N THR A 46 7.13 -17.15 5.30
CA THR A 46 7.17 -18.61 5.30
C THR A 46 6.40 -19.14 6.51
N ILE A 47 5.42 -20.01 6.26
CA ILE A 47 4.63 -20.63 7.33
C ILE A 47 5.41 -21.84 7.84
N HIS A 48 5.82 -21.82 9.11
CA HIS A 48 6.53 -22.93 9.72
C HIS A 48 5.56 -23.84 10.48
N LYS A 49 5.91 -25.13 10.60
CA LYS A 49 5.09 -26.11 11.33
C LYS A 49 4.88 -25.71 12.80
N ASN A 50 5.89 -25.12 13.41
CA ASN A 50 5.90 -24.72 14.82
C ASN A 50 5.33 -23.31 15.07
N ASP A 51 4.89 -22.59 14.03
CA ASP A 51 4.24 -21.30 14.22
C ASP A 51 2.93 -21.49 14.99
N ALA A 52 2.67 -20.58 15.94
CA ALA A 52 1.38 -20.49 16.59
C ALA A 52 0.26 -20.24 15.56
N VAL A 53 -0.95 -20.72 15.84
CA VAL A 53 -2.09 -20.63 14.90
C VAL A 53 -2.34 -19.19 14.45
N GLU A 54 -2.24 -18.23 15.36
CA GLU A 54 -2.40 -16.80 15.05
C GLU A 54 -1.36 -16.29 14.07
N ILE A 55 -0.09 -16.69 14.25
CA ILE A 55 1.01 -16.32 13.35
C ILE A 55 0.81 -16.93 11.97
N LYS A 56 0.35 -18.19 11.89
CA LYS A 56 0.02 -18.84 10.61
C LYS A 56 -1.07 -18.07 9.88
N ASN A 57 -2.18 -17.78 10.55
CA ASN A 57 -3.31 -17.03 9.98
C ASN A 57 -2.87 -15.64 9.49
N HIS A 58 -2.01 -14.96 10.26
CA HIS A 58 -1.47 -13.66 9.88
C HIS A 58 -0.58 -13.75 8.64
N LYS A 59 0.34 -14.73 8.58
CA LYS A 59 1.19 -14.95 7.40
C LYS A 59 0.36 -15.30 6.16
N GLU A 60 -0.67 -16.14 6.28
CA GLU A 60 -1.59 -16.46 5.18
C GLU A 60 -2.32 -15.21 4.65
N LEU A 61 -2.81 -14.35 5.56
CA LEU A 61 -3.45 -13.09 5.19
C LEU A 61 -2.49 -12.19 4.40
N MET A 62 -1.26 -12.02 4.89
CA MET A 62 -0.24 -11.22 4.20
C MET A 62 0.14 -11.80 2.83
N GLN A 63 0.25 -13.12 2.70
CA GLN A 63 0.52 -13.77 1.41
C GLN A 63 -0.59 -13.49 0.39
N LYS A 64 -1.86 -13.54 0.81
CA LYS A 64 -3.00 -13.23 -0.05
C LYS A 64 -3.00 -11.78 -0.50
N GLN A 65 -2.78 -10.86 0.44
CA GLN A 65 -2.67 -9.44 0.14
C GLN A 65 -1.52 -9.16 -0.83
N LEU A 66 -0.34 -9.77 -0.60
CA LEU A 66 0.82 -9.64 -1.47
C LEU A 66 0.54 -10.17 -2.89
N LYS A 67 -0.12 -11.32 -3.00
CA LYS A 67 -0.53 -11.86 -4.31
C LYS A 67 -1.44 -10.88 -5.03
N TRP A 68 -2.48 -10.37 -4.36
CA TRP A 68 -3.40 -9.41 -4.95
C TRP A 68 -2.68 -8.14 -5.43
N CYS A 69 -1.72 -7.64 -4.65
CA CYS A 69 -0.94 -6.47 -5.02
C CYS A 69 -0.08 -6.71 -6.27
N ARG A 70 0.49 -7.91 -6.43
CA ARG A 70 1.23 -8.29 -7.64
C ARG A 70 0.31 -8.36 -8.86
N ASP A 71 -0.88 -8.93 -8.69
CA ASP A 71 -1.86 -9.07 -9.76
C ASP A 71 -2.46 -7.71 -10.20
N HIS A 72 -2.41 -6.69 -9.34
CA HIS A 72 -2.95 -5.35 -9.58
C HIS A 72 -1.88 -4.26 -9.63
N ALA A 73 -0.62 -4.66 -9.85
CA ALA A 73 0.57 -3.80 -9.89
C ALA A 73 0.31 -2.48 -10.67
N ASP A 74 -0.11 -2.59 -11.93
CA ASP A 74 -0.33 -1.42 -12.80
C ASP A 74 -1.39 -0.45 -12.25
N THR A 75 -2.46 -0.97 -11.63
CA THR A 75 -3.51 -0.13 -11.05
C THR A 75 -2.97 0.68 -9.89
N ILE A 76 -2.11 0.05 -9.10
CA ILE A 76 -1.51 0.66 -7.94
C ILE A 76 -0.50 1.74 -8.36
N GLU A 77 0.34 1.45 -9.35
CA GLU A 77 1.29 2.40 -9.94
C GLU A 77 0.58 3.65 -10.47
N ASN A 78 -0.45 3.44 -11.27
CA ASN A 78 -1.19 4.52 -11.90
C ASN A 78 -1.89 5.41 -10.87
N ARG A 79 -2.39 4.84 -9.77
CA ARG A 79 -2.98 5.62 -8.67
C ARG A 79 -1.92 6.38 -7.88
N ALA A 80 -0.78 5.75 -7.58
CA ALA A 80 0.36 6.39 -6.93
C ALA A 80 0.86 7.62 -7.73
N ASN A 81 1.10 7.44 -9.02
CA ASN A 81 1.52 8.51 -9.92
C ASN A 81 0.48 9.64 -10.02
N LYS A 82 -0.81 9.30 -10.01
CA LYS A 82 -1.89 10.29 -10.02
C LYS A 82 -1.96 11.10 -8.73
N VAL A 83 -1.81 10.45 -7.57
CA VAL A 83 -1.75 11.16 -6.27
C VAL A 83 -0.53 12.08 -6.24
N TYR A 84 0.63 11.60 -6.69
CA TYR A 84 1.84 12.40 -6.80
C TYR A 84 1.67 13.64 -7.70
N ASP A 85 1.09 13.49 -8.90
CA ASP A 85 0.83 14.61 -9.82
C ASP A 85 -0.16 15.62 -9.23
N LEU A 86 -1.22 15.14 -8.56
CA LEU A 86 -2.20 15.99 -7.89
C LEU A 86 -1.58 16.79 -6.75
N VAL A 87 -0.69 16.19 -5.99
CA VAL A 87 -0.06 16.82 -4.83
C VAL A 87 1.05 17.79 -5.25
N THR A 88 1.83 17.44 -6.28
CA THR A 88 3.04 18.18 -6.66
C THR A 88 2.78 19.23 -7.74
N ASN A 89 2.06 18.86 -8.80
CA ASN A 89 1.91 19.70 -9.99
C ASN A 89 0.56 20.41 -10.03
N LYS A 90 -0.47 19.86 -9.36
CA LYS A 90 -1.85 20.36 -9.42
C LYS A 90 -2.51 20.47 -8.03
N PRO A 91 -1.85 21.08 -7.02
CA PRO A 91 -2.33 21.08 -5.63
C PRO A 91 -3.71 21.71 -5.47
N ASP A 92 -4.05 22.71 -6.28
CA ASP A 92 -5.36 23.37 -6.25
C ASP A 92 -6.53 22.47 -6.65
N LYS A 93 -6.28 21.38 -7.39
CA LYS A 93 -7.35 20.47 -7.83
C LYS A 93 -7.89 19.61 -6.69
N ASN A 94 -7.11 19.37 -5.65
CA ASN A 94 -7.54 18.58 -4.51
C ASN A 94 -6.83 18.95 -3.21
N ARG A 95 -7.12 20.15 -2.69
CA ARG A 95 -6.54 20.68 -1.44
C ARG A 95 -6.68 19.73 -0.24
N ASN A 96 -7.78 18.99 -0.16
CA ASN A 96 -7.98 18.01 0.92
C ASN A 96 -6.95 16.88 0.85
N LEU A 97 -6.67 16.35 -0.35
CA LEU A 97 -5.64 15.34 -0.55
C LEU A 97 -4.26 15.89 -0.24
N VAL A 98 -3.95 17.12 -0.67
CA VAL A 98 -2.67 17.78 -0.37
C VAL A 98 -2.43 17.88 1.15
N ASN A 99 -3.45 18.30 1.91
CA ASN A 99 -3.35 18.42 3.36
C ASN A 99 -3.25 17.07 4.10
N LEU A 100 -3.69 15.99 3.48
CA LEU A 100 -3.67 14.63 4.03
C LEU A 100 -2.47 13.81 3.57
N CYS A 101 -1.72 14.28 2.58
CA CYS A 101 -0.65 13.51 1.97
C CYS A 101 0.67 13.81 2.66
N ASP A 102 1.16 12.82 3.40
CA ASP A 102 2.45 12.91 4.11
C ASP A 102 3.66 13.04 3.15
N CYS A 103 3.43 12.84 1.85
CA CYS A 103 4.42 12.97 0.77
C CYS A 103 4.97 14.39 0.57
N VAL A 104 4.23 15.44 0.91
CA VAL A 104 4.53 16.83 0.48
C VAL A 104 5.89 17.33 0.98
N HIS A 105 6.25 17.02 2.23
CA HIS A 105 7.49 17.51 2.83
C HIS A 105 8.74 16.69 2.46
N ILE A 106 8.58 15.48 1.91
CA ILE A 106 9.71 14.58 1.60
C ILE A 106 10.04 14.59 0.09
N LEU A 107 9.17 15.20 -0.72
CA LEU A 107 9.31 15.33 -2.16
C LEU A 107 10.48 16.22 -2.59
N GLU A 108 10.79 17.28 -1.83
CA GLU A 108 11.97 18.13 -2.08
C GLU A 108 13.28 17.36 -1.92
N ALA A 109 13.34 16.42 -0.96
CA ALA A 109 14.50 15.55 -0.75
C ALA A 109 14.69 14.52 -1.87
N CYS A 110 13.60 13.97 -2.42
CA CYS A 110 13.67 13.01 -3.54
C CYS A 110 13.96 13.67 -4.89
N ARG A 111 13.58 14.94 -5.06
CA ARG A 111 13.86 15.72 -6.27
C ARG A 111 15.36 16.01 -6.44
N ALA A 112 16.10 16.10 -5.33
CA ALA A 112 17.56 16.27 -5.33
C ALA A 112 18.32 15.00 -5.74
N THR A 113 17.71 13.81 -5.66
CA THR A 113 18.40 12.52 -5.87
C THR A 113 17.96 11.76 -7.14
N GLY A 114 17.08 12.34 -7.97
CA GLY A 114 16.68 11.76 -9.26
C GLY A 114 15.83 10.48 -9.15
N LEU A 115 15.26 10.18 -7.98
CA LEU A 115 14.60 8.91 -7.63
C LEU A 115 13.11 8.84 -8.03
N VAL A 116 12.69 9.57 -9.06
CA VAL A 116 11.26 9.73 -9.41
C VAL A 116 10.63 8.48 -10.05
N LEU A 117 11.42 7.45 -10.40
CA LEU A 117 10.88 6.21 -10.98
C LEU A 117 10.96 4.97 -10.07
N ALA A 118 11.64 5.04 -8.93
CA ALA A 118 11.89 3.85 -8.09
C ALA A 118 10.77 3.56 -7.07
N ALA A 119 9.74 4.41 -7.00
CA ALA A 119 8.65 4.25 -6.04
C ALA A 119 7.91 2.92 -6.22
N PHE A 120 7.89 2.36 -7.44
CA PHE A 120 7.21 1.08 -7.71
C PHE A 120 7.96 -0.15 -7.17
N LEU A 121 9.29 -0.13 -7.20
CA LEU A 121 10.10 -1.23 -6.64
C LEU A 121 10.19 -1.17 -5.12
N ASN A 122 10.12 0.04 -4.54
CA ASN A 122 10.03 0.20 -3.09
C ASN A 122 8.61 -0.04 -2.55
N PHE A 123 7.58 0.10 -3.37
CA PHE A 123 6.20 -0.23 -3.02
C PHE A 123 6.06 -1.70 -2.58
N LEU A 124 6.59 -2.65 -3.34
CA LEU A 124 6.54 -4.08 -2.96
C LEU A 124 7.46 -4.44 -1.78
N LYS A 125 8.54 -3.68 -1.56
CA LYS A 125 9.46 -3.89 -0.44
C LYS A 125 8.94 -3.29 0.88
N PHE A 126 8.21 -2.18 0.81
CA PHE A 126 7.68 -1.46 1.97
C PHE A 126 6.30 -1.97 2.43
N PHE A 127 5.62 -2.74 1.57
CA PHE A 127 4.31 -3.35 1.83
C PHE A 127 4.22 -4.32 3.01
N GLN A 128 5.35 -4.61 3.64
CA GLN A 128 5.40 -5.45 4.82
C GLN A 128 5.19 -4.68 6.15
N HIS A 129 5.04 -3.35 6.12
CA HIS A 129 4.90 -2.55 7.35
C HIS A 129 3.56 -1.80 7.51
N PHE A 130 2.77 -1.62 6.44
CA PHE A 130 1.58 -0.76 6.48
C PHE A 130 0.22 -1.48 6.60
N PHE A 131 0.22 -2.78 6.90
CA PHE A 131 -0.99 -3.42 7.42
C PHE A 131 -1.14 -3.09 8.90
N TYR A 132 -1.72 -1.93 9.18
CA TYR A 132 -2.31 -1.67 10.49
C TYR A 132 -3.40 -2.73 10.72
N PRO A 133 -3.36 -3.51 11.82
CA PRO A 133 -4.54 -4.23 12.24
C PRO A 133 -5.57 -3.16 12.64
N LEU A 134 -6.71 -3.16 11.94
CA LEU A 134 -7.95 -2.65 12.54
C LEU A 134 -8.14 -3.46 13.82
N ARG A 135 -7.68 -2.91 14.95
CA ARG A 135 -8.20 -3.27 16.28
C ARG A 135 -9.69 -2.97 16.23
N LEU A 136 -10.48 -3.99 16.00
CA LEU A 136 -11.85 -4.03 16.46
C LEU A 136 -11.77 -4.03 17.99
N ASN A 137 -11.98 -2.86 18.59
CA ASN A 137 -12.53 -2.78 19.94
C ASN A 137 -14.04 -2.92 19.83
#